data_AF-A0A3A8X5S3-F1
#
_entry.id   AF-A0A3A8X5S3-F1
#
_cell.length_a   1.000
_cell.length_b   1.000
_cell.length_c   1.000
_cell.angle_alpha   90.00
_cell.angle_beta   90.00
_cell.angle_gamma   90.00
#
_symmetry.space_group_name_H-M   'P 1'
#
loop_
_entity.id
_entity.type
_entity.pdbx_description
1 polymer ?
#
loop_
_entity_poly.entity_id
_entity_poly.type
_entity_poly.pdbx_seq_one_letter_code
_entity_poly.pdbx_strand_id
1 'polypeptide(L)'
;MLFLGEAVLGGLLLAAAASDWKKGKIPNGLILFGWCASLVFAFWKDGWKGILERASVVLLLLSAGFLIFSVHMAGAGDIKLCSVIGGMQGLVSCMDILAVSAVLAGGYSLFKLIRKRMFTERFLYAWSYFTAGGAGRKPYYEKSRDGTDCTVLLAPFMAAGYFLTVLKRWGGM
;
A
#
# COMPACT_ATOMS: atom_id res chain seq x y z
N MET A 1 -0.01 25.17 4.64
CA MET A 1 0.47 24.39 3.48
C MET A 1 0.52 22.89 3.73
N LEU A 2 0.86 22.42 4.93
CA LEU A 2 0.74 21.00 5.31
C LEU A 2 -0.63 20.41 4.95
N PHE A 3 -1.71 21.13 5.27
CA PHE A 3 -3.08 20.76 4.91
C PHE A 3 -3.32 20.56 3.40
N LEU A 4 -2.68 21.37 2.54
CA LEU A 4 -2.88 21.27 1.10
C LEU A 4 -2.22 20.00 0.54
N GLY A 5 -0.99 19.71 1.00
CA GLY A 5 -0.32 18.45 0.67
C GLY A 5 -1.08 17.23 1.20
N GLU A 6 -1.64 17.34 2.41
CA GLU A 6 -2.48 16.28 2.99
C GLU A 6 -3.77 16.06 2.20
N ALA A 7 -4.49 17.13 1.83
CA ALA A 7 -5.71 17.03 1.02
C ALA A 7 -5.43 16.43 -0.37
N VAL A 8 -4.33 16.82 -1.02
CA VAL A 8 -3.93 16.27 -2.33
C VAL A 8 -3.60 14.78 -2.20
N LEU A 9 -2.84 14.38 -1.18
CA LEU A 9 -2.52 12.97 -0.94
C LEU A 9 -3.77 12.15 -0.61
N GLY A 10 -4.67 12.68 0.22
CA GLY A 10 -5.94 12.03 0.55
C GLY A 10 -6.80 11.81 -0.70
N GLY A 11 -6.92 12.82 -1.57
CA GLY A 11 -7.62 12.69 -2.86
C GLY A 11 -6.98 11.65 -3.78
N LEU A 12 -5.64 11.64 -3.87
CA LEU A 12 -4.88 10.63 -4.60
C LEU A 12 -5.13 9.21 -4.09
N LEU A 13 -5.12 9.02 -2.77
CA LEU A 13 -5.35 7.71 -2.15
C LEU A 13 -6.80 7.23 -2.35
N LEU A 14 -7.78 8.13 -2.29
CA LEU A 14 -9.17 7.80 -2.60
C LEU A 14 -9.34 7.42 -4.09
N ALA A 15 -8.70 8.15 -5.00
CA ALA A 15 -8.70 7.81 -6.42
C ALA A 15 -8.00 6.47 -6.70
N ALA A 16 -6.89 6.20 -5.99
CA ALA A 16 -6.19 4.93 -6.06
C ALA A 16 -7.10 3.79 -5.56
N ALA A 17 -7.72 3.94 -4.39
CA ALA A 17 -8.63 2.97 -3.82
C ALA A 17 -9.85 2.71 -4.72
N ALA A 18 -10.42 3.76 -5.32
CA ALA A 18 -11.55 3.62 -6.25
C ALA A 18 -11.14 2.91 -7.55
N SER A 19 -9.95 3.20 -8.08
CA SER A 19 -9.44 2.52 -9.28
C SER A 19 -9.07 1.06 -8.97
N ASP A 20 -8.51 0.81 -7.79
CA ASP A 20 -8.18 -0.53 -7.33
C ASP A 20 -9.47 -1.36 -7.20
N TRP A 21 -10.52 -0.82 -6.57
CA TRP A 21 -11.83 -1.49 -6.47
C TRP A 21 -12.44 -1.81 -7.84
N LYS A 22 -12.35 -0.90 -8.81
CA LYS A 22 -12.99 -1.06 -10.13
C LYS A 22 -12.20 -1.95 -11.09
N LYS A 23 -10.86 -1.93 -11.04
CA LYS A 23 -9.99 -2.51 -12.07
C LYS A 23 -8.91 -3.45 -11.50
N GLY A 24 -8.76 -3.54 -10.19
CA GLY A 24 -7.68 -4.27 -9.50
C GLY A 24 -6.29 -3.77 -9.87
N LYS A 25 -6.20 -2.53 -10.37
CA LYS A 25 -4.97 -1.93 -10.89
C LYS A 25 -4.95 -0.44 -10.58
N ILE A 26 -3.85 0.01 -9.99
CA ILE A 26 -3.55 1.42 -9.77
C ILE A 26 -2.94 2.00 -11.06
N PRO A 27 -3.51 3.06 -11.64
CA PRO A 27 -3.02 3.64 -12.89
C PRO A 27 -1.69 4.36 -12.67
N ASN A 28 -0.70 4.07 -13.52
CA ASN A 28 0.63 4.69 -13.44
C ASN A 28 0.59 6.22 -13.53
N GLY A 29 -0.39 6.80 -14.24
CA GLY A 29 -0.57 8.25 -14.31
C GLY A 29 -0.87 8.90 -12.96
N LEU A 30 -1.58 8.19 -12.07
CA LEU A 30 -1.88 8.66 -10.72
C LEU A 30 -0.64 8.64 -9.83
N ILE A 31 0.20 7.61 -9.98
CA ILE A 31 1.51 7.52 -9.31
C ILE A 31 2.43 8.66 -9.77
N LEU A 32 2.50 8.88 -11.09
CA LEU A 32 3.32 9.96 -11.67
C LEU A 32 2.88 11.32 -11.14
N PHE A 33 1.57 11.59 -11.11
CA PHE A 33 1.03 12.81 -10.54
C PHE A 33 1.42 12.97 -9.06
N GLY A 34 1.36 11.89 -8.27
CA GLY A 34 1.79 11.89 -6.88
C GLY A 34 3.28 12.23 -6.68
N TRP A 35 4.17 11.69 -7.52
CA TRP A 35 5.59 12.05 -7.49
C TRP A 35 5.82 13.51 -7.90
N CYS A 36 5.18 13.98 -8.97
CA CYS A 36 5.29 15.38 -9.39
C CYS A 36 4.80 16.32 -8.28
N ALA A 37 3.64 16.03 -7.67
CA ALA A 37 3.11 16.80 -6.55
C ALA A 37 4.08 16.82 -5.37
N SER A 38 4.64 15.67 -5.00
CA SER A 38 5.65 15.56 -3.94
C SER A 38 6.85 16.47 -4.19
N LEU A 39 7.40 16.48 -5.40
CA LEU A 39 8.55 17.32 -5.75
C LEU A 39 8.21 18.82 -5.75
N VAL A 40 7.03 19.20 -6.26
CA VAL A 40 6.55 20.60 -6.23
C VAL A 40 6.40 21.09 -4.80
N PHE A 41 5.77 20.29 -3.92
CA PHE A 41 5.65 20.63 -2.51
C PHE A 41 7.01 20.70 -1.80
N ALA A 42 7.93 19.80 -2.13
CA ALA A 42 9.28 19.80 -1.58
C ALA A 42 10.08 21.04 -1.98
N PHE A 43 9.97 21.45 -3.26
CA PHE A 43 10.61 22.66 -3.78
C PHE A 43 10.09 23.92 -3.09
N TRP A 44 8.78 24.01 -2.87
CA TRP A 44 8.18 25.15 -2.19
C TRP A 44 8.56 25.25 -0.73
N LYS A 45 8.73 24.12 -0.04
CA LYS A 45 9.01 24.11 1.40
C LYS A 45 10.48 24.36 1.71
N ASP A 46 11.38 23.62 1.05
CA ASP A 46 12.80 23.54 1.40
C ASP A 46 13.72 23.72 0.16
N GLY A 47 13.17 24.17 -0.97
CA GLY A 47 13.90 24.40 -2.20
C GLY A 47 14.53 23.13 -2.78
N TRP A 48 15.74 23.28 -3.34
CA TRP A 48 16.50 22.17 -3.92
C TRP A 48 16.87 21.08 -2.91
N LYS A 49 17.10 21.43 -1.64
CA LYS A 49 17.40 20.45 -0.58
C LYS A 49 16.20 19.55 -0.32
N GLY A 50 14.99 20.11 -0.28
CA GLY A 50 13.76 19.35 -0.14
C GLY A 50 13.53 18.37 -1.28
N ILE A 51 13.80 18.78 -2.53
CA ILE A 51 13.70 17.90 -3.70
C ILE A 51 14.59 16.66 -3.52
N LEU A 52 15.87 16.85 -3.16
CA LEU A 52 16.82 15.75 -2.98
C LEU A 52 16.39 14.80 -1.86
N GLU A 53 15.90 15.35 -0.75
CA GLU A 53 15.39 14.55 0.36
C GLU A 53 14.19 13.70 -0.08
N ARG A 54 13.18 14.30 -0.75
CA ARG A 54 12.01 13.55 -1.19
C ARG A 54 12.32 12.54 -2.30
N ALA A 55 13.20 12.90 -3.23
CA ALA A 55 13.67 11.98 -4.25
C ALA A 55 14.40 10.77 -3.65
N SER A 56 15.25 10.98 -2.64
CA SER A 56 15.95 9.88 -1.96
C SER A 56 14.99 8.95 -1.21
N VAL A 57 13.96 9.49 -0.54
CA VAL A 57 12.91 8.68 0.11
C VAL A 57 12.11 7.86 -0.91
N VAL A 58 11.71 8.45 -2.04
CA VAL A 58 10.99 7.73 -3.11
C VAL A 58 11.86 6.60 -3.67
N LEU A 59 13.13 6.88 -3.97
CA LEU A 59 14.07 5.89 -4.48
C LEU A 59 14.30 4.75 -3.48
N LEU A 60 14.45 5.07 -2.19
CA LEU A 60 14.61 4.07 -1.14
C LEU A 60 13.38 3.16 -1.02
N LEU A 61 12.18 3.72 -1.06
CA LEU A 61 10.94 2.94 -1.00
C LEU A 61 10.75 2.06 -2.23
N LEU A 62 11.11 2.57 -3.41
CA LEU A 62 11.05 1.77 -4.65
C LEU A 62 12.09 0.65 -4.66
N SER A 63 13.32 0.90 -4.20
CA SER A 63 14.36 -0.12 -4.14
C SER A 63 14.04 -1.20 -3.10
N ALA A 64 13.61 -0.80 -1.90
CA ALA A 64 13.15 -1.73 -0.86
C ALA A 64 11.93 -2.53 -1.34
N GLY A 65 10.96 -1.86 -1.97
CA GLY A 65 9.79 -2.51 -2.53
C GLY A 65 10.13 -3.47 -3.67
N PHE A 66 11.15 -3.18 -4.48
CA PHE A 66 11.61 -4.09 -5.54
C PHE A 66 12.15 -5.42 -4.98
N LEU A 67 12.83 -5.39 -3.84
CA LEU A 67 13.25 -6.62 -3.14
C LEU A 67 12.03 -7.43 -2.69
N ILE A 68 11.01 -6.78 -2.12
CA ILE A 68 9.78 -7.45 -1.67
C ILE A 68 8.98 -7.99 -2.86
N PHE A 69 8.93 -7.25 -3.97
CA PHE A 69 8.31 -7.70 -5.21
C PHE A 69 8.99 -8.95 -5.78
N SER A 70 10.32 -9.05 -5.66
CA SER A 70 11.08 -10.22 -6.13
C SER A 70 10.67 -11.50 -5.37
N VAL A 71 10.28 -11.39 -4.11
CA VAL A 71 9.74 -12.50 -3.30
C VAL A 71 8.26 -12.80 -3.61
N HIS A 72 7.64 -12.11 -4.59
CA HIS A 72 6.24 -12.26 -5.00
C HIS A 72 5.21 -12.04 -3.86
N MET A 73 5.61 -11.36 -2.77
CA MET A 73 4.73 -11.14 -1.61
C MET A 73 3.84 -9.89 -1.74
N ALA A 74 4.23 -8.90 -2.55
CA ALA A 74 3.50 -7.63 -2.68
C ALA A 74 3.27 -7.22 -4.14
N GLY A 75 2.14 -6.57 -4.42
CA GLY A 75 1.82 -6.07 -5.75
C GLY A 75 2.69 -4.88 -6.15
N ALA A 76 3.14 -4.83 -7.40
CA ALA A 76 3.92 -3.71 -7.93
C ALA A 76 3.18 -2.36 -7.87
N GLY A 77 1.85 -2.37 -7.80
CA GLY A 77 1.03 -1.17 -7.60
C GLY A 77 1.16 -0.60 -6.19
N ASP A 78 1.08 -1.46 -5.17
CA ASP A 78 1.10 -1.05 -3.76
C ASP A 78 2.45 -0.43 -3.38
N ILE A 79 3.54 -1.01 -3.85
CA ILE A 79 4.89 -0.48 -3.67
C ILE A 79 5.03 0.93 -4.25
N LYS A 80 4.50 1.15 -5.47
CA LYS A 80 4.51 2.47 -6.10
C LYS A 80 3.66 3.46 -5.31
N LEU A 81 2.51 3.04 -4.80
CA LEU A 81 1.66 3.90 -3.97
C LEU A 81 2.34 4.28 -2.65
N CYS A 82 3.06 3.34 -2.01
CA CYS A 82 3.87 3.61 -0.83
C CYS A 82 4.93 4.67 -1.12
N SER A 83 5.60 4.58 -2.28
CA SER A 83 6.60 5.59 -2.66
C SER A 83 6.01 7.00 -2.80
N VAL A 84 4.76 7.12 -3.27
CA VAL A 84 4.05 8.41 -3.34
C VAL A 84 3.75 8.95 -1.94
N ILE A 85 3.25 8.10 -1.03
CA ILE A 85 3.00 8.48 0.36
C ILE A 85 4.30 8.96 1.02
N GLY A 86 5.39 8.20 0.88
CA GLY A 86 6.70 8.55 1.44
C GLY A 86 7.29 9.81 0.82
N GLY A 87 7.12 10.03 -0.48
CA GLY A 87 7.51 11.28 -1.13
C GLY A 87 6.77 12.49 -0.56
N MET A 88 5.47 12.38 -0.29
CA MET A 88 4.65 13.50 0.19
C MET A 88 4.74 13.72 1.71
N GLN A 89 4.71 12.67 2.52
CA GLN A 89 4.70 12.76 4.00
C GLN A 89 6.07 12.53 4.65
N GLY A 90 7.02 11.92 3.94
CA GLY A 90 8.30 11.49 4.48
C GLY A 90 8.29 10.02 4.89
N LEU A 91 9.47 9.46 5.15
CA LEU A 91 9.65 8.02 5.39
C LEU A 91 8.95 7.55 6.67
N VAL A 92 9.13 8.26 7.79
CA VAL A 92 8.58 7.87 9.10
C VAL A 92 7.06 7.80 9.05
N SER A 93 6.41 8.87 8.59
CA SER A 93 4.95 8.89 8.47
C SER A 93 4.42 7.86 7.46
N CYS A 94 5.18 7.55 6.41
CA CYS A 94 4.82 6.46 5.51
C CYS A 94 4.85 5.09 6.21
N MET A 95 5.85 4.83 7.06
CA MET A 95 5.92 3.59 7.84
C MET A 95 4.77 3.48 8.83
N ASP A 96 4.39 4.58 9.49
CA ASP A 96 3.23 4.59 10.39
C ASP A 96 1.93 4.25 9.65
N ILE A 97 1.70 4.88 8.49
CA ILE A 97 0.52 4.60 7.64
C ILE A 97 0.54 3.14 7.18
N LEU A 98 1.70 2.64 6.76
CA LEU A 98 1.86 1.25 6.36
C LEU A 98 1.54 0.29 7.50
N ALA A 99 2.07 0.53 8.70
CA ALA A 99 1.81 -0.30 9.87
C ALA A 99 0.30 -0.32 10.22
N VAL A 100 -0.35 0.85 10.26
CA VAL A 100 -1.80 0.94 10.52
C VAL A 100 -2.59 0.22 9.43
N SER A 101 -2.24 0.44 8.16
CA SER A 101 -2.92 -0.21 7.03
C SER A 101 -2.73 -1.73 7.04
N ALA A 102 -1.57 -2.23 7.45
CA ALA A 102 -1.29 -3.65 7.57
C ALA A 102 -2.13 -4.30 8.69
N VAL A 103 -2.29 -3.62 9.83
CA VAL A 103 -3.16 -4.09 10.91
C VAL A 103 -4.62 -4.14 10.46
N LEU A 104 -5.11 -3.11 9.76
CA LEU A 104 -6.48 -3.07 9.23
C LEU A 104 -6.72 -4.16 8.18
N ALA A 105 -5.80 -4.31 7.22
CA ALA A 105 -5.87 -5.32 6.18
C ALA A 105 -5.80 -6.74 6.77
N GLY A 106 -4.90 -6.96 7.73
CA GLY A 106 -4.75 -8.22 8.45
C GLY A 106 -6.01 -8.57 9.26
N GLY A 107 -6.56 -7.61 9.99
CA GLY A 107 -7.81 -7.78 10.73
C GLY A 107 -9.01 -8.09 9.83
N TYR A 108 -9.12 -7.40 8.69
CA TYR A 108 -10.17 -7.66 7.70
C TYR A 108 -10.03 -9.05 7.06
N SER A 109 -8.81 -9.44 6.71
CA SER A 109 -8.50 -10.77 6.18
C SER A 109 -8.87 -11.87 7.18
N LEU A 110 -8.50 -11.70 8.45
CA LEU A 110 -8.82 -12.63 9.53
C LEU A 110 -10.34 -12.73 9.75
N PHE A 111 -11.04 -11.59 9.78
CA PHE A 111 -12.50 -11.56 9.90
C PHE A 111 -13.18 -12.31 8.76
N LYS A 112 -12.72 -12.12 7.51
CA LYS A 112 -13.22 -12.84 6.34
C LYS A 112 -12.96 -14.35 6.44
N LEU A 113 -11.81 -14.74 6.99
CA LEU A 113 -11.44 -16.15 7.24
C LEU A 113 -12.38 -16.81 8.27
N ILE A 114 -12.65 -16.13 9.38
CA ILE A 114 -13.56 -16.60 10.45
C ILE A 114 -14.99 -16.76 9.90
N ARG A 115 -15.48 -15.78 9.13
CA ARG A 115 -16.81 -15.80 8.52
C ARG A 115 -17.04 -16.97 7.55
N LYS A 116 -16.01 -17.38 6.78
CA LYS A 116 -16.16 -18.41 5.74
C LYS A 116 -16.05 -19.86 6.25
N ARG A 117 -15.83 -20.13 7.54
CA ARG A 117 -15.71 -21.48 8.15
C ARG A 117 -14.76 -22.48 7.46
N MET A 118 -13.95 -22.06 6.48
CA MET A 118 -12.90 -22.86 5.81
C MET A 118 -11.53 -22.63 6.45
N PHE A 119 -11.48 -22.62 7.78
CA PHE A 119 -10.30 -22.24 8.57
C PHE A 119 -9.13 -23.22 8.37
N THR A 120 -9.45 -24.51 8.31
CA THR A 120 -8.45 -25.57 8.43
C THR A 120 -7.77 -25.87 7.11
N GLU A 121 -8.52 -25.97 6.00
CA GLU A 121 -7.94 -26.30 4.69
C GLU A 121 -7.06 -25.16 4.15
N ARG A 122 -7.44 -23.88 4.26
CA ARG A 122 -6.60 -22.80 3.73
C ARG A 122 -5.35 -22.53 4.58
N PHE A 123 -5.44 -22.71 5.90
CA PHE A 123 -4.31 -22.49 6.81
C PHE A 123 -3.28 -23.64 6.74
N LEU A 124 -3.70 -24.91 6.68
CA LEU A 124 -2.79 -26.05 6.48
C LEU A 124 -2.05 -26.00 5.12
N TYR A 125 -2.69 -25.48 4.07
CA TYR A 125 -2.05 -25.30 2.76
C TYR A 125 -1.13 -24.06 2.69
N ALA A 126 -1.44 -22.97 3.40
CA ALA A 126 -0.51 -21.84 3.54
C ALA A 126 0.74 -22.24 4.36
N TRP A 127 0.53 -23.04 5.41
CA TRP A 127 1.59 -23.60 6.23
C TRP A 127 2.47 -24.59 5.47
N SER A 128 1.88 -25.45 4.62
CA SER A 128 2.64 -26.34 3.73
C SER A 128 3.45 -25.56 2.69
N TYR A 129 2.98 -24.39 2.24
CA TYR A 129 3.72 -23.51 1.34
C TYR A 129 4.98 -22.90 1.98
N PHE A 130 4.88 -22.46 3.24
CA PHE A 130 6.02 -21.93 4.01
C PHE A 130 7.04 -23.00 4.39
N THR A 131 6.59 -24.23 4.65
CA THR A 131 7.46 -25.33 5.10
C THR A 131 8.10 -26.11 3.95
N ALA A 132 7.51 -26.12 2.74
CA ALA A 132 7.97 -26.92 1.61
C ALA A 132 8.90 -26.20 0.61
N GLY A 133 9.28 -24.94 0.85
CA GLY A 133 10.40 -24.31 0.11
C GLY A 133 10.22 -24.20 -1.42
N GLY A 134 8.99 -24.01 -1.91
CA GLY A 134 8.71 -23.56 -3.29
C GLY A 134 9.05 -24.52 -4.46
N ALA A 135 9.58 -25.72 -4.20
CA ALA A 135 10.03 -26.64 -5.25
C ALA A 135 9.06 -27.81 -5.46
N GLY A 136 7.88 -27.57 -6.04
CA GLY A 136 7.01 -28.70 -6.45
C GLY A 136 5.52 -28.42 -6.65
N ARG A 137 5.19 -27.61 -7.66
CA ARG A 137 3.93 -27.60 -8.45
C ARG A 137 2.58 -27.98 -7.78
N LYS A 138 1.72 -26.97 -7.60
CA LYS A 138 0.41 -26.75 -8.27
C LYS A 138 0.05 -25.27 -8.06
N PRO A 139 -0.46 -24.52 -9.06
CA PRO A 139 -0.78 -23.11 -8.88
C PRO A 139 -1.87 -22.94 -7.81
N TYR A 140 -1.53 -22.15 -6.77
CA TYR A 140 -2.36 -21.82 -5.60
C TYR A 140 -3.72 -21.17 -5.94
N TYR A 141 -3.93 -20.73 -7.19
CA TYR A 141 -5.08 -19.94 -7.60
C TYR A 141 -5.63 -20.41 -8.96
N GLU A 142 -6.83 -20.98 -8.98
CA GLU A 142 -7.60 -21.21 -10.20
C GLU A 142 -8.74 -20.20 -10.26
N LYS A 143 -8.59 -19.23 -11.19
CA LYS A 143 -9.47 -18.07 -11.34
C LYS A 143 -10.93 -18.43 -11.66
N SER A 144 -11.20 -19.66 -12.14
CA SER A 144 -12.53 -20.13 -12.52
C SER A 144 -13.36 -20.72 -11.38
N ARG A 145 -12.75 -21.08 -10.23
CA ARG A 145 -13.44 -21.79 -9.13
C ARG A 145 -13.71 -20.94 -7.89
N ASP A 146 -12.82 -20.01 -7.56
CA ASP A 146 -12.84 -19.29 -6.27
C ASP A 146 -13.39 -17.85 -6.32
N GLY A 147 -13.56 -17.30 -7.52
CA GLY A 147 -13.97 -15.91 -7.73
C GLY A 147 -12.93 -14.87 -7.27
N THR A 148 -12.99 -13.67 -7.83
CA THR A 148 -12.07 -12.54 -7.57
C THR A 148 -12.19 -11.93 -6.17
N ASP A 149 -12.84 -12.64 -5.24
CA ASP A 149 -13.36 -12.12 -3.99
C ASP A 149 -12.28 -12.11 -2.89
N CYS A 150 -11.23 -12.91 -2.99
CA CYS A 150 -10.24 -13.08 -1.92
C CYS A 150 -8.94 -12.27 -2.08
N THR A 151 -8.83 -11.39 -3.07
CA THR A 151 -7.69 -10.47 -3.15
C THR A 151 -7.95 -9.27 -2.25
N VAL A 152 -7.21 -9.17 -1.15
CA VAL A 152 -7.29 -8.00 -0.26
C VAL A 152 -6.57 -6.85 -0.97
N LEU A 153 -7.35 -5.94 -1.54
CA LEU A 153 -6.83 -4.71 -2.15
C LEU A 153 -6.23 -3.84 -1.05
N LEU A 154 -4.93 -3.56 -1.10
CA LEU A 154 -4.22 -2.82 -0.05
C LEU A 154 -4.50 -1.31 -0.11
N ALA A 155 -4.76 -0.76 -1.31
CA ALA A 155 -5.01 0.66 -1.52
C ALA A 155 -6.13 1.27 -0.64
N PRO A 156 -7.33 0.67 -0.47
CA PRO A 156 -8.34 1.19 0.44
C PRO A 156 -7.91 1.17 1.92
N PHE A 157 -7.13 0.17 2.35
CA PHE A 157 -6.59 0.14 3.71
C PHE A 157 -5.49 1.18 3.92
N MET A 158 -4.67 1.46 2.90
CA MET A 158 -3.70 2.55 2.94
C MET A 158 -4.38 3.92 2.99
N ALA A 159 -5.48 4.10 2.26
CA ALA A 159 -6.30 5.30 2.37
C ALA A 159 -6.90 5.44 3.78
N ALA A 160 -7.50 4.39 4.33
CA ALA A 160 -8.04 4.38 5.69
C ALA A 160 -6.97 4.67 6.75
N GLY A 161 -5.81 4.00 6.64
CA GLY A 161 -4.67 4.22 7.53
C GLY A 161 -4.16 5.66 7.45
N TYR A 162 -4.10 6.24 6.25
CA TYR A 162 -3.75 7.64 6.06
C TYR A 162 -4.70 8.58 6.80
N PHE A 163 -6.01 8.43 6.62
CA PHE A 163 -7.00 9.29 7.28
C PHE A 163 -6.95 9.14 8.81
N LEU A 164 -6.76 7.92 9.33
CA LEU A 164 -6.61 7.69 10.78
C LEU A 164 -5.36 8.36 11.34
N THR A 165 -4.22 8.27 10.64
CA THR A 165 -2.98 8.90 11.08
C THR A 165 -3.08 10.43 11.04
N VAL A 166 -3.74 11.00 10.02
CA VAL A 166 -4.02 12.44 9.95
C VAL A 166 -4.95 12.88 11.08
N LEU A 167 -6.06 12.15 11.31
CA LEU A 167 -7.00 12.44 12.41
C LEU A 167 -6.30 12.41 13.77
N LYS A 168 -5.44 11.41 14.01
CA LYS A 168 -4.67 11.32 15.26
C LYS A 168 -3.69 12.48 15.42
N ARG A 169 -3.06 12.91 14.34
CA ARG A 169 -2.13 14.05 14.35
C ARG A 169 -2.83 15.36 14.69
N TRP A 170 -4.08 15.51 14.26
CA TRP A 170 -4.90 16.69 14.50
C TRP A 170 -5.62 16.68 15.85
N GLY A 171 -6.07 15.52 16.34
CA GLY A 171 -6.71 15.41 17.65
C GLY A 171 -5.74 15.48 18.83
N GLY A 172 -4.43 15.48 18.58
CA GLY A 172 -3.38 15.69 19.57
C GLY A 172 -2.79 17.11 19.59
N MET A 173 -3.35 18.05 18.81
CA MET A 173 -3.07 19.49 18.88
C MET A 173 -4.18 20.19 19.66
#